data_AF-A0A061ATA1-F1
#
_entry.id   AF-A0A061ATA1-F1
#
_cell.length_a   1.000
_cell.length_b   1.000
_cell.length_c   1.000
_cell.angle_alpha   90.00
_cell.angle_beta   90.00
_cell.angle_gamma   90.00
#
_symmetry.space_group_name_H-M   'P 1'
#
loop_
_entity.id
_entity.type
_entity.pdbx_description
1 polymer ?
#
loop_
_entity_poly.entity_id
_entity_poly.type
_entity_poly.pdbx_seq_one_letter_code
_entity_poly.pdbx_strand_id
1 'polypeptide(L)'
;MRSSLVRLAAAAKPRRSTRSHRQNASPLLPPLALYRRIMRAHKNLPGPQQELGNMYVREEFKAHKSTDNPLYIVGFLTSWQDYLHMISDAKWVDASLTKEQLDKMSPDQVNQLYELMKETQRVRDNEIAESEEQ
;
A
#
# COMPACT_ATOMS: atom_id res chain seq x y z
N MET A 1 -66.37 -26.48 30.42
CA MET A 1 -65.66 -25.39 31.11
C MET A 1 -64.25 -25.84 31.42
N ARG A 2 -63.24 -25.14 30.91
CA ARG A 2 -61.88 -25.03 31.46
C ARG A 2 -61.12 -24.03 30.60
N SER A 3 -61.15 -22.79 31.06
CA SER A 3 -60.31 -21.68 30.63
C SER A 3 -58.86 -21.98 31.00
N SER A 4 -57.94 -21.71 30.07
CA SER A 4 -56.53 -21.58 30.39
C SER A 4 -55.95 -20.45 29.57
N LEU A 5 -55.69 -19.33 30.24
CA LEU A 5 -54.84 -18.24 29.77
C LEU A 5 -53.42 -18.61 30.18
N VAL A 6 -52.51 -18.75 29.21
CA VAL A 6 -51.07 -18.75 29.51
C VAL A 6 -50.38 -17.74 28.58
N ARG A 7 -49.59 -16.91 29.25
CA ARG A 7 -48.97 -15.66 28.81
C ARG A 7 -47.95 -15.81 27.67
N LEU A 8 -47.87 -14.72 26.91
CA LEU A 8 -46.78 -14.29 26.02
C LEU A 8 -45.39 -14.45 26.64
N ALA A 9 -44.47 -15.03 25.88
CA ALA A 9 -43.03 -14.77 25.99
C ALA A 9 -42.51 -14.36 24.61
N ALA A 10 -42.37 -13.06 24.37
CA ALA A 10 -41.67 -12.56 23.20
C ALA A 10 -40.18 -12.78 23.39
N ALA A 11 -39.58 -13.63 22.56
CA ALA A 11 -38.13 -13.84 22.53
C ALA A 11 -37.46 -12.55 22.02
N ALA A 12 -37.00 -11.70 22.95
CA ALA A 12 -36.14 -10.57 22.64
C ALA A 12 -34.79 -11.10 22.12
N LYS A 13 -34.62 -11.10 20.80
CA LYS A 13 -33.35 -11.40 20.15
C LYS A 13 -32.33 -10.37 20.63
N PRO A 14 -31.14 -10.76 21.12
CA PRO A 14 -30.15 -9.78 21.53
C PRO A 14 -29.80 -8.91 20.33
N ARG A 15 -30.18 -7.63 20.39
CA ARG A 15 -29.67 -6.59 19.49
C ARG A 15 -28.17 -6.60 19.71
N ARG A 16 -27.41 -7.19 18.77
CA ARG A 16 -25.95 -7.06 18.72
C ARG A 16 -25.64 -5.57 18.68
N SER A 17 -25.32 -5.03 19.84
CA SER A 17 -24.84 -3.67 19.97
C SER A 17 -23.48 -3.56 19.27
N THR A 18 -23.27 -2.40 18.65
CA THR A 18 -21.98 -1.82 18.26
C THR A 18 -21.11 -2.60 17.25
N ARG A 19 -21.68 -2.90 16.06
CA ARG A 19 -20.89 -3.15 14.83
C ARG A 19 -20.43 -1.84 14.14
N SER A 20 -20.11 -0.79 14.92
CA SER A 20 -19.86 0.57 14.38
C SER A 20 -18.46 1.12 14.65
N HIS A 21 -17.55 0.36 15.26
CA HIS A 21 -16.20 0.85 15.59
C HIS A 21 -15.04 -0.09 15.18
N ARG A 22 -15.31 -1.08 14.31
CA ARG A 22 -14.26 -1.87 13.62
C ARG A 22 -14.14 -1.49 12.14
N GLN A 23 -14.22 -0.20 11.85
CA GLN A 23 -13.91 0.35 10.53
C GLN A 23 -12.62 1.13 10.77
N ASN A 24 -11.42 0.66 10.41
CA ASN A 24 -10.91 0.60 9.05
C ASN A 24 -9.62 -0.27 8.92
N ALA A 25 -9.31 -1.12 9.89
CA ALA A 25 -8.09 -1.92 9.82
C ALA A 25 -8.33 -3.22 9.04
N SER A 26 -7.99 -3.23 7.75
CA SER A 26 -7.78 -4.49 7.03
C SER A 26 -6.70 -5.28 7.77
N PRO A 27 -6.94 -6.54 8.14
CA PRO A 27 -5.93 -7.32 8.86
C PRO A 27 -4.65 -7.43 8.03
N LEU A 28 -3.49 -7.35 8.70
CA LEU A 28 -2.20 -7.51 8.04
C LEU A 28 -2.11 -8.87 7.34
N LEU A 29 -1.65 -8.85 6.10
CA LEU A 29 -1.48 -10.07 5.33
C LEU A 29 -0.22 -10.83 5.77
N PRO A 30 -0.25 -12.17 5.80
CA PRO A 30 0.96 -12.97 6.00
C PRO A 30 2.01 -12.68 4.92
N PRO A 31 3.33 -12.78 5.22
CA PRO A 31 4.40 -12.35 4.30
C PRO A 31 4.31 -12.95 2.89
N LEU A 32 4.12 -14.27 2.77
CA LEU A 32 4.02 -14.94 1.46
C LEU A 32 2.74 -14.58 0.70
N ALA A 33 1.66 -14.30 1.41
CA ALA A 33 0.41 -13.87 0.79
C ALA A 33 0.55 -12.43 0.25
N LEU A 34 1.17 -11.55 1.03
CA LEU A 34 1.46 -10.16 0.66
C LEU A 34 2.38 -10.10 -0.57
N TYR A 35 3.52 -10.80 -0.51
CA TYR A 35 4.48 -10.90 -1.63
C TYR A 35 3.78 -11.31 -2.94
N ARG A 36 3.00 -12.40 -2.92
CA ARG A 36 2.29 -12.88 -4.12
C ARG A 36 1.23 -11.90 -4.61
N ARG A 37 0.60 -11.11 -3.73
CA ARG A 37 -0.36 -10.08 -4.15
C ARG A 37 0.33 -8.90 -4.82
N ILE A 38 1.46 -8.44 -4.27
CA ILE A 38 2.28 -7.38 -4.88
C ILE A 38 2.74 -7.81 -6.28
N MET A 39 3.29 -9.02 -6.43
CA MET A 39 3.71 -9.54 -7.74
C MET A 39 2.58 -9.66 -8.76
N ARG A 40 1.32 -9.86 -8.31
CA ARG A 40 0.16 -9.83 -9.21
C ARG A 40 -0.23 -8.42 -9.58
N ALA A 41 -0.23 -7.48 -8.63
CA ALA A 41 -0.53 -6.08 -8.88
C ALA A 41 0.48 -5.44 -9.85
N HIS A 42 1.77 -5.80 -9.77
CA HIS A 42 2.79 -5.35 -10.72
C HIS A 42 2.49 -5.69 -12.18
N LYS A 43 1.67 -6.70 -12.46
CA LYS A 43 1.26 -7.05 -13.84
C LYS A 43 0.43 -5.97 -14.52
N ASN A 44 -0.11 -5.04 -13.74
CA ASN A 44 -0.90 -3.93 -14.25
C ASN A 44 -0.06 -2.63 -14.37
N LEU A 45 1.22 -2.66 -14.01
CA LEU A 45 2.12 -1.51 -14.16
C LEU A 45 2.73 -1.47 -15.56
N PRO A 46 3.12 -0.28 -16.06
CA PRO A 46 3.87 -0.20 -17.32
C PRO A 46 5.23 -0.91 -17.19
N GLY A 47 5.78 -1.38 -18.32
CA GLY A 47 6.91 -2.31 -18.37
C GLY A 47 8.11 -1.92 -17.49
N PRO A 48 8.66 -0.70 -17.61
CA PRO A 48 9.79 -0.26 -16.80
C PRO A 48 9.51 -0.29 -15.29
N GLN A 49 8.33 0.18 -14.87
CA GLN A 49 7.92 0.20 -13.47
C GLN A 49 7.68 -1.21 -12.92
N GLN A 50 7.11 -2.11 -13.74
CA GLN A 50 6.94 -3.51 -13.39
C GLN A 50 8.29 -4.20 -13.16
N GLU A 51 9.25 -4.02 -14.07
CA GLU A 51 10.55 -4.66 -13.99
C GLU A 51 11.33 -4.20 -12.75
N LEU A 52 11.44 -2.88 -12.58
CA LEU A 52 12.09 -2.26 -11.42
C LEU A 52 11.43 -2.72 -10.11
N GLY A 53 10.11 -2.65 -10.03
CA GLY A 53 9.36 -3.07 -8.84
C GLY A 53 9.55 -4.57 -8.53
N ASN A 54 9.53 -5.44 -9.55
CA ASN A 54 9.72 -6.88 -9.36
C ASN A 54 11.11 -7.21 -8.81
N MET A 55 12.16 -6.52 -9.28
CA MET A 55 13.51 -6.67 -8.75
C MET A 55 13.56 -6.26 -7.28
N TYR A 56 13.11 -5.04 -6.99
CA TYR A 56 13.17 -4.47 -5.63
C TYR A 56 12.39 -5.30 -4.60
N VAL A 57 11.14 -5.67 -4.89
CA VAL A 57 10.33 -6.48 -3.95
C VAL A 57 10.96 -7.85 -3.68
N ARG A 58 11.57 -8.48 -4.68
CA ARG A 58 12.24 -9.78 -4.50
C ARG A 58 13.44 -9.67 -3.57
N GLU A 59 14.25 -8.64 -3.75
CA GLU A 59 15.42 -8.39 -2.92
C GLU A 59 15.03 -8.07 -1.49
N GLU A 60 14.07 -7.18 -1.30
CA GLU A 60 13.62 -6.76 0.02
C GLU A 60 12.99 -7.90 0.83
N PHE A 61 12.08 -8.68 0.24
CA PHE A 61 11.49 -9.83 0.94
C PHE A 61 12.52 -10.93 1.22
N LYS A 62 13.55 -11.07 0.37
CA LYS A 62 14.64 -12.01 0.61
C LYS A 62 15.54 -11.52 1.75
N ALA A 63 15.88 -10.25 1.78
CA ALA A 63 16.70 -9.64 2.84
C ALA A 63 16.02 -9.73 4.21
N HIS A 64 14.69 -9.61 4.24
CA HIS A 64 13.90 -9.64 5.48
C HIS A 64 13.40 -11.05 5.87
N LYS A 65 13.84 -12.11 5.17
CA LYS A 65 13.37 -13.49 5.42
C LYS A 65 13.69 -14.01 6.82
N SER A 66 14.82 -13.58 7.39
CA SER A 66 15.34 -14.04 8.69
C SER A 66 15.16 -13.02 9.81
N THR A 67 14.28 -12.02 9.63
CA THR A 67 14.00 -11.04 10.67
C THR A 67 13.09 -11.65 11.73
N ASP A 68 13.56 -11.68 12.98
CA ASP A 68 12.81 -12.29 14.09
C ASP A 68 12.08 -11.27 14.99
N ASN A 69 12.49 -9.98 14.95
CA ASN A 69 11.90 -8.96 15.80
C ASN A 69 10.44 -8.69 15.38
N PRO A 70 9.43 -8.99 16.23
CA PRO A 70 8.02 -8.87 15.85
C PRO A 70 7.61 -7.45 15.46
N LEU A 71 8.18 -6.42 16.09
CA LEU A 71 7.87 -5.03 15.76
C LEU A 71 8.36 -4.66 14.36
N TYR A 72 9.55 -5.12 13.97
CA TYR A 72 10.09 -4.89 12.63
C TYR A 72 9.31 -5.66 11.57
N ILE A 73 8.89 -6.90 11.86
CA ILE A 73 8.03 -7.68 10.96
C ILE A 73 6.70 -6.95 10.75
N VAL A 74 6.07 -6.46 11.82
CA VAL A 74 4.80 -5.71 11.71
C VAL A 74 4.99 -4.43 10.92
N GLY A 75 6.04 -3.66 11.18
CA GLY A 75 6.36 -2.45 10.42
C GLY A 75 6.56 -2.73 8.93
N PHE A 76 7.34 -3.76 8.62
CA PHE A 76 7.58 -4.21 7.24
C PHE A 76 6.28 -4.63 6.55
N LEU A 77 5.45 -5.46 7.18
CA LEU A 77 4.19 -5.90 6.56
C LEU A 77 3.20 -4.75 6.38
N THR A 78 3.18 -3.79 7.29
CA THR A 78 2.33 -2.61 7.19
C THR A 78 2.73 -1.76 6.00
N SER A 79 4.02 -1.41 5.87
CA SER A 79 4.50 -0.58 4.76
C SER A 79 4.32 -1.24 3.40
N TRP A 80 4.55 -2.55 3.29
CA TRP A 80 4.34 -3.29 2.04
C TRP A 80 2.86 -3.48 1.69
N GLN A 81 1.98 -3.52 2.70
CA GLN A 81 0.54 -3.53 2.47
C GLN A 81 0.04 -2.16 2.01
N ASP A 82 0.56 -1.07 2.58
CA ASP A 82 0.27 0.29 2.10
C ASP A 82 0.75 0.48 0.66
N TYR A 83 1.96 -0.01 0.34
CA TYR A 83 2.46 -0.04 -1.04
C TYR A 83 1.52 -0.81 -1.97
N LEU A 84 1.08 -2.01 -1.57
CA LEU A 84 0.12 -2.81 -2.35
C LEU A 84 -1.18 -2.03 -2.62
N HIS A 85 -1.71 -1.33 -1.62
CA HIS A 85 -2.91 -0.50 -1.77
C HIS A 85 -2.67 0.65 -2.75
N MET A 86 -1.55 1.35 -2.63
CA MET A 86 -1.17 2.44 -3.53
C MET A 86 -1.08 2.01 -4.99
N ILE A 87 -0.43 0.87 -5.28
CA ILE A 87 -0.30 0.38 -6.67
C ILE A 87 -1.60 -0.22 -7.21
N SER A 88 -2.43 -0.82 -6.34
CA SER A 88 -3.70 -1.43 -6.77
C SER A 88 -4.77 -0.40 -7.10
N ASP A 89 -4.79 0.72 -6.37
CA ASP A 89 -5.74 1.81 -6.57
C ASP A 89 -5.28 2.81 -7.64
N ALA A 90 -4.16 2.55 -8.33
CA ALA A 90 -3.50 3.47 -9.27
C ALA A 90 -3.13 4.86 -8.67
N LYS A 91 -3.20 5.01 -7.35
CA LYS A 91 -2.89 6.25 -6.62
C LYS A 91 -1.44 6.70 -6.77
N TRP A 92 -0.55 5.81 -7.22
CA TRP A 92 0.86 6.10 -7.44
C TRP A 92 1.11 7.08 -8.58
N VAL A 93 0.19 7.22 -9.55
CA VAL A 93 0.37 8.10 -10.71
C VAL A 93 0.41 9.57 -10.31
N ASP A 94 -0.48 9.97 -9.40
CA ASP A 94 -0.58 11.34 -8.88
C ASP A 94 0.10 11.51 -7.52
N ALA A 95 0.83 10.48 -7.06
CA ALA A 95 1.50 10.53 -5.78
C ALA A 95 2.66 11.52 -5.82
N SER A 96 2.79 12.32 -4.77
CA SER A 96 3.91 13.23 -4.56
C SER A 96 4.51 13.01 -3.19
N LEU A 97 5.79 13.38 -3.05
CA LEU A 97 6.45 13.36 -1.75
C LEU A 97 5.86 14.43 -0.85
N THR A 98 5.40 14.02 0.33
CA THR A 98 4.97 14.97 1.35
C THR A 98 6.19 15.66 1.97
N LYS A 99 5.97 16.84 2.56
CA LYS A 99 7.02 17.53 3.32
C LYS A 99 7.61 16.63 4.42
N GLU A 100 6.76 15.88 5.11
CA GLU A 100 7.19 14.96 6.16
C GLU A 100 8.07 13.82 5.64
N GLN A 101 7.86 13.36 4.41
CA GLN A 101 8.71 12.36 3.78
C GLN A 101 10.08 12.95 3.42
N LEU A 102 10.10 14.18 2.88
CA LEU A 102 11.34 14.91 2.59
C LEU A 102 12.15 15.19 3.86
N ASP A 103 11.49 15.63 4.94
CA ASP A 103 12.15 15.93 6.21
C ASP A 103 12.79 14.70 6.88
N LYS A 104 12.34 13.48 6.52
CA LYS A 104 12.91 12.21 7.00
C LYS A 104 14.10 11.72 6.17
N MET A 105 14.38 12.34 5.01
CA MET A 105 15.50 11.97 4.16
C MET A 105 16.80 12.54 4.71
N SER A 106 17.89 11.80 4.51
CA SER A 106 19.24 12.34 4.73
C SER A 106 19.58 13.43 3.71
N PRO A 107 20.52 14.34 4.02
CA PRO A 107 20.98 15.36 3.07
C PRO A 107 21.42 14.77 1.72
N ASP A 108 22.09 13.62 1.73
CA ASP A 108 22.55 12.95 0.52
C ASP A 108 21.38 12.43 -0.33
N GLN A 109 20.35 11.86 0.31
CA GLN A 109 19.13 11.41 -0.38
C GLN A 109 18.37 12.58 -1.00
N VAL A 110 18.28 13.71 -0.30
CA VAL A 110 17.67 14.93 -0.83
C VAL A 110 18.45 15.44 -2.04
N ASN A 111 19.79 15.43 -1.97
CA ASN A 111 20.64 15.83 -3.09
C ASN A 111 20.44 14.90 -4.30
N GLN A 112 20.44 13.58 -4.10
CA GLN A 112 20.18 12.61 -5.17
C GLN A 112 18.81 12.81 -5.82
N LEU A 113 17.78 13.06 -5.01
CA LEU A 113 16.43 13.34 -5.50
C LEU A 113 16.39 14.63 -6.34
N TYR A 114 17.11 15.67 -5.92
CA TYR A 114 17.21 16.92 -6.66
C TYR A 114 17.93 16.74 -8.01
N GLU A 115 19.01 15.96 -8.04
CA GLU A 115 19.68 15.62 -9.30
C GLU A 115 18.75 14.84 -10.25
N LEU A 116 18.02 13.85 -9.73
CA LEU A 116 17.03 13.11 -10.52
C LEU A 116 15.94 14.02 -11.10
N MET A 117 15.45 14.99 -10.31
CA MET A 117 14.49 15.99 -10.79
C MET A 117 15.06 16.81 -11.97
N LYS A 118 16.33 17.24 -11.89
CA LYS A 118 16.96 17.99 -12.98
C LYS A 118 17.11 17.14 -14.24
N GLU A 119 17.55 15.89 -14.11
CA GLU A 119 17.71 15.01 -15.28
C GLU A 119 16.37 14.71 -15.96
N THR A 120 15.32 14.44 -15.19
CA THR A 120 13.97 14.20 -15.76
C THR A 120 13.41 15.44 -16.46
N GLN A 121 13.68 16.65 -15.97
CA GLN A 121 13.30 17.89 -16.67
C GLN A 121 14.04 18.04 -17.99
N ARG A 122 15.35 17.77 -18.02
CA ARG A 122 16.15 17.83 -19.25
C ARG A 122 15.64 16.86 -20.32
N VAL A 123 15.32 15.62 -19.94
CA VAL A 123 14.76 14.63 -20.88
C VAL A 123 13.46 15.14 -21.49
N ARG A 124 12.53 15.64 -20.67
CA ARG A 124 11.26 16.19 -21.15
C ARG A 124 11.46 17.37 -22.09
N ASP A 125 12.33 18.31 -21.72
CA ASP A 125 12.56 19.52 -22.52
C ASP A 125 13.22 19.17 -23.87
N ASN A 126 14.09 18.15 -23.91
CA ASN A 126 14.64 17.62 -25.16
C ASN A 126 13.57 16.95 -26.03
N GLU A 127 12.69 16.12 -25.46
CA GLU A 127 11.59 15.48 -26.19
C GLU A 127 10.65 16.51 -26.83
N ILE A 128 10.39 17.64 -26.13
CA ILE A 128 9.58 18.74 -26.67
C ILE A 128 10.29 19.38 -27.86
N ALA A 129 11.58 19.71 -27.74
CA ALA A 129 12.34 20.33 -28.82
C ALA A 129 12.38 19.47 -30.10
N GLU A 130 12.59 18.15 -29.96
CA GLU A 130 12.59 17.22 -31.10
C GLU A 130 11.22 17.11 -31.78
N SER A 131 10.12 17.33 -31.05
CA SER A 131 8.75 17.29 -31.59
C SER A 131 8.35 18.56 -32.34
N GLU A 132 8.99 19.71 -32.06
CA GLU A 132 8.73 20.99 -32.73
C GLU A 132 9.53 21.14 -34.04
N GLU A 133 10.58 20.33 -34.23
CA GLU A 133 11.41 20.32 -35.45
C GLU A 133 10.87 19.40 -36.57
N GLN A 134 9.82 18.60 -36.29
CA GLN A 134 9.17 17.67 -37.24
C GLN A 134 7.83 18.20 -37.77
#